data_AF-A0AAD5AJC6-F1
#
_entry.id   AF-A0AAD5AJC6-F1
#
_cell.length_a   1.000
_cell.length_b   1.000
_cell.length_c   1.000
_cell.angle_alpha   90.00
_cell.angle_beta   90.00
_cell.angle_gamma   90.00
#
_symmetry.space_group_name_H-M   'P 1'
#
loop_
_entity.id
_entity.type
_entity.pdbx_description
1 polymer ?
#
loop_
_entity_poly.entity_id
_entity_poly.type
_entity_poly.pdbx_seq_one_letter_code
_entity_poly.pdbx_strand_id
1 'polypeptide(L)'
;EWTDYKLSWNPENYGGITSIRVPSENIWLPDIVLYENADGRFEGSLMTKAIVKYNGTVTWTPPASYKSSCTMDVTFFPFDRQNCSMKFGSWTYDGAMVDLTLVDPYVDRKDFFDNGEWEILDASGQRGSRRDGIYSYPFLTYSFILKRLPLFYTLFLIIPCLGLSFLTVLVFYLPSDEGEKLSLSTSVLVSLTVFLLVIEEIIPSSSKVIPLIGEYLLFIMIFVTFSIIVTVFVINVHHRSSATYHPMAPWVRRLFLQSLPRMLCMRGHTDRYLYADMEPHRSPELKRGMKKGTKKMVGGKEDESWVAMLEKATSSVRYISRHIKKEHFIREVVQDWKFVAQVLDRILLWVFLTVSILGTVLIFTPALNIAKEEEVAGDQEDVSDKIQLARLVWVERKKRLKGQNLARSLYHNEEFRCREDEKNQVLITNAWLQLGWTDVYLSWNPENYPGVNNLRFPSNQIWTPDILLYNSADERFDATFHTNVLVNSSGACQYIPPGILKSTCYIDVRWFPFDVQKCDLKFGSWTYNGWLLDLQMQEVDISTYIPNGEWDLVGVPGKRNELYYECCKEPYPDVTYTVTIRRRTLYYGLNLLIPCVLISGLALLVFLLPADSGEKISL
;
A
#
# COMPACT_ATOMS: atom_id res chain seq x y z
N GLU A 1 6.29 17.31 36.15
CA GLU A 1 6.59 18.00 37.42
C GLU A 1 7.34 17.03 38.31
N TRP A 2 8.29 17.51 39.12
CA TRP A 2 9.00 16.71 40.13
C TRP A 2 9.32 17.56 41.36
N THR A 3 9.91 16.97 42.40
CA THR A 3 10.37 17.70 43.60
C THR A 3 11.87 17.52 43.77
N ASP A 4 12.60 18.63 43.82
CA ASP A 4 14.03 18.66 44.15
C ASP A 4 14.23 19.34 45.52
N TYR A 5 14.66 18.54 46.50
CA TYR A 5 14.89 19.02 47.86
C TYR A 5 16.02 20.06 47.95
N LYS A 6 16.98 20.07 47.02
CA LYS A 6 18.09 21.04 46.98
C LYS A 6 17.63 22.43 46.53
N LEU A 7 16.49 22.52 45.85
CA LEU A 7 15.93 23.77 45.32
C LEU A 7 14.80 24.31 46.22
N SER A 8 14.86 24.03 47.53
CA SER A 8 13.93 24.55 48.53
C SER A 8 14.51 25.74 49.30
N TRP A 9 13.66 26.71 49.68
CA TRP A 9 14.05 27.88 50.49
C TRP A 9 12.87 28.39 51.33
N ASN A 10 13.15 29.11 52.42
CA ASN A 10 12.11 29.84 53.16
C ASN A 10 11.85 31.21 52.48
N PRO A 11 10.64 31.50 51.97
CA PRO A 11 10.31 32.80 51.37
C PRO A 11 10.60 34.01 52.27
N GLU A 12 10.49 33.88 53.60
CA GLU A 12 10.72 34.97 54.55
C GLU A 12 12.16 35.53 54.47
N ASN A 13 13.14 34.64 54.25
CA ASN A 13 14.55 35.01 54.11
C ASN A 13 14.86 35.72 52.78
N TYR A 14 13.96 35.65 51.81
CA TYR A 14 14.15 36.12 50.43
C TYR A 14 12.99 37.03 49.99
N GLY A 15 12.51 37.90 50.89
CA GLY A 15 11.56 38.96 50.55
C GLY A 15 10.18 38.49 50.08
N GLY A 16 9.75 37.30 50.52
CA GLY A 16 8.45 36.72 50.14
C GLY A 16 8.43 36.03 48.77
N ILE A 17 9.58 35.79 48.13
CA ILE A 17 9.66 35.10 46.84
C ILE A 17 9.22 33.64 47.01
N THR A 18 8.08 33.27 46.42
CA THR A 18 7.51 31.92 46.46
C THR A 18 7.85 31.07 45.23
N SER A 19 8.27 31.69 44.11
CA SER A 19 8.71 30.97 42.91
C SER A 19 9.70 31.78 42.08
N ILE A 20 10.55 31.08 41.35
CA ILE A 20 11.57 31.64 40.44
C ILE A 20 11.54 30.90 39.10
N ARG A 21 12.06 31.54 38.04
CA ARG A 21 12.24 30.93 36.71
C ARG A 21 13.72 30.74 36.42
N VAL A 22 14.15 29.49 36.28
CA VAL A 22 15.57 29.10 36.10
C VAL A 22 15.76 28.48 34.71
N PRO A 23 16.86 28.74 34.00
CA PRO A 23 17.22 27.97 32.81
C PRO A 23 17.27 26.47 33.13
N SER A 24 16.59 25.65 32.32
CA SER A 24 16.46 24.20 32.54
C SER A 24 17.82 23.49 32.47
N GLU A 25 18.72 23.96 31.60
CA GLU A 25 20.12 23.51 31.47
C GLU A 25 20.95 23.55 32.78
N ASN A 26 20.58 24.43 33.72
CA ASN A 26 21.32 24.64 34.98
C ASN A 26 20.80 23.79 36.15
N ILE A 27 19.76 22.98 35.94
CA ILE A 27 19.16 22.10 36.94
C ILE A 27 19.10 20.66 36.43
N TRP A 28 18.88 19.70 37.33
CA TRP A 28 18.64 18.33 36.90
C TRP A 28 17.28 18.23 36.19
N LEU A 29 17.25 17.53 35.04
CA LEU A 29 16.06 17.24 34.26
C LEU A 29 15.97 15.72 34.04
N PRO A 30 14.76 15.13 34.04
CA PRO A 30 14.56 13.75 33.58
C PRO A 30 14.66 13.67 32.04
N ASP A 31 15.31 12.62 31.54
CA ASP A 31 15.57 12.34 30.12
C ASP A 31 14.39 11.64 29.44
N ILE A 32 13.20 12.25 29.49
CA ILE A 32 11.98 11.69 28.91
C ILE A 32 12.01 11.84 27.39
N VAL A 33 12.06 10.71 26.67
CA VAL A 33 12.13 10.65 25.20
C VAL A 33 11.01 9.79 24.62
N LEU A 34 10.62 10.09 23.38
CA LEU A 34 9.74 9.23 22.58
C LEU A 34 10.55 8.05 22.02
N TYR A 35 10.25 6.83 22.45
CA TYR A 35 10.92 5.62 21.94
C TYR A 35 10.58 5.35 20.46
N GLU A 36 9.32 5.59 20.05
CA GLU A 36 8.81 5.28 18.71
C GLU A 36 9.00 6.43 17.70
N ASN A 37 10.12 7.16 17.80
CA ASN A 37 10.44 8.34 16.98
C ASN A 37 10.73 7.98 15.51
N ALA A 38 10.26 8.82 14.59
CA ALA A 38 10.46 8.68 13.14
C ALA A 38 11.47 9.69 12.55
N ASP A 39 11.84 10.75 13.29
CA ASP A 39 12.58 11.91 12.75
C ASP A 39 14.01 12.07 13.31
N GLY A 40 14.45 11.16 14.19
CA GLY A 40 15.81 11.13 14.76
C GLY A 40 16.14 12.24 15.76
N ARG A 41 15.25 13.23 15.90
CA ARG A 41 15.36 14.32 16.89
C ARG A 41 14.77 13.86 18.22
N PHE A 42 15.60 13.26 19.07
CA PHE A 42 15.19 12.87 20.42
C PHE A 42 15.12 14.07 21.38
N GLU A 43 15.94 15.10 21.17
CA GLU A 43 15.78 16.47 21.70
C GLU A 43 14.63 17.25 21.01
N GLY A 44 13.45 16.64 20.85
CA GLY A 44 12.29 17.28 20.22
C GLY A 44 11.76 18.50 21.00
N SER A 45 12.19 18.66 22.26
CA SER A 45 11.79 19.70 23.21
C SER A 45 12.72 20.91 23.21
N LEU A 46 12.16 22.11 23.00
CA LEU A 46 12.92 23.36 23.19
C LEU A 46 13.27 23.55 24.68
N MET A 47 14.54 23.87 24.99
CA MET A 47 15.01 24.13 26.35
C MET A 47 14.45 25.44 26.92
N THR A 48 13.21 25.37 27.44
CA THR A 48 12.54 26.49 28.10
C THR A 48 12.94 26.62 29.57
N LYS A 49 12.73 27.79 30.17
CA LYS A 49 12.96 27.99 31.61
C LYS A 49 11.97 27.18 32.44
N ALA A 50 12.46 26.44 33.43
CA ALA A 50 11.64 25.77 34.42
C ALA A 50 11.15 26.76 35.51
N ILE A 51 9.98 26.48 36.09
CA ILE A 51 9.44 27.20 37.25
C ILE A 51 9.75 26.36 38.50
N VAL A 52 10.49 26.95 39.43
CA VAL A 52 10.82 26.35 40.73
C VAL A 52 10.01 27.06 41.81
N LYS A 53 9.32 26.31 42.68
CA LYS A 53 8.59 26.83 43.85
C LYS A 53 9.44 26.65 45.12
N TYR A 54 9.18 27.48 46.13
CA TYR A 54 9.96 27.51 47.39
C TYR A 54 10.01 26.18 48.16
N ASN A 55 9.03 25.31 47.96
CA ASN A 55 8.96 23.96 48.53
C ASN A 55 9.80 22.91 47.77
N GLY A 56 10.57 23.31 46.74
CA GLY A 56 11.34 22.41 45.88
C GLY A 56 10.55 21.81 44.71
N THR A 57 9.27 22.12 44.53
CA THR A 57 8.51 21.63 43.36
C THR A 57 8.99 22.32 42.07
N VAL A 58 9.37 21.54 41.07
CA VAL A 58 9.84 22.01 39.75
C VAL A 58 8.84 21.61 38.66
N THR A 59 8.30 22.62 37.99
CA THR A 59 7.41 22.47 36.83
C THR A 59 8.14 22.92 35.56
N TRP A 60 8.29 22.03 34.60
CA TRP A 60 8.90 22.28 33.29
C TRP A 60 7.97 21.80 32.19
N THR A 61 7.73 22.66 31.20
CA THR A 61 6.78 22.45 30.10
C THR A 61 7.43 22.91 28.78
N PRO A 62 8.28 22.08 28.16
CA PRO A 62 8.88 22.40 26.88
C PRO A 62 7.88 22.18 25.73
N PRO A 63 7.78 23.09 24.75
CA PRO A 63 7.09 22.80 23.50
C PRO A 63 7.94 21.81 22.69
N ALA A 64 7.28 20.83 22.08
CA ALA A 64 7.95 19.80 21.28
C ALA A 64 7.14 19.44 20.04
N SER A 65 7.84 19.06 18.97
CA SER A 65 7.25 18.48 17.77
C SER A 65 7.75 17.05 17.61
N TYR A 66 6.84 16.09 17.79
CA TYR A 66 7.14 14.66 17.71
C TYR A 66 6.58 14.09 16.41
N LYS A 67 7.37 13.27 15.72
CA LYS A 67 6.86 12.36 14.70
C LYS A 67 6.96 10.93 15.22
N SER A 68 5.83 10.33 15.54
CA SER A 68 5.75 8.92 15.90
C SER A 68 5.66 8.03 14.65
N SER A 69 6.16 6.80 14.75
CA SER A 69 6.05 5.80 13.69
C SER A 69 4.97 4.76 14.03
N CYS A 70 3.77 5.03 13.52
CA CYS A 70 2.57 4.18 13.59
C CYS A 70 2.42 3.34 12.31
N THR A 71 1.80 2.15 12.42
CA THR A 71 1.41 1.34 11.26
C THR A 71 -0.08 1.54 10.96
N MET A 72 -0.39 2.05 9.77
CA MET A 72 -1.78 2.32 9.37
C MET A 72 -2.47 1.06 8.81
N ASP A 73 -3.75 0.88 9.13
CA ASP A 73 -4.63 -0.10 8.49
C ASP A 73 -5.51 0.60 7.45
N VAL A 74 -5.32 0.28 6.18
CA VAL A 74 -6.00 0.93 5.05
C VAL A 74 -7.13 0.09 4.45
N THR A 75 -7.54 -1.00 5.11
CA THR A 75 -8.56 -1.95 4.62
C THR A 75 -9.86 -1.24 4.22
N PHE A 76 -10.37 -0.36 5.07
CA PHE A 76 -11.66 0.32 4.90
C PHE A 76 -11.55 1.78 4.41
N PHE A 77 -10.40 2.17 3.84
CA PHE A 77 -10.19 3.53 3.31
C PHE A 77 -11.33 3.96 2.34
N PRO A 78 -11.91 5.17 2.47
CA PRO A 78 -11.55 6.29 3.38
C PRO A 78 -12.36 6.34 4.69
N PHE A 79 -13.07 5.25 5.04
CA PHE A 79 -13.86 5.12 6.27
C PHE A 79 -13.03 4.47 7.40
N ASP A 80 -11.72 4.72 7.39
CA ASP A 80 -10.75 4.08 8.28
C ASP A 80 -10.66 4.74 9.67
N ARG A 81 -10.46 3.88 10.67
CA ARG A 81 -10.02 4.25 12.02
C ARG A 81 -8.57 3.82 12.20
N GLN A 82 -7.72 4.71 12.72
CA GLN A 82 -6.32 4.42 13.01
C GLN A 82 -6.10 4.44 14.52
N ASN A 83 -5.38 3.46 15.05
CA ASN A 83 -4.95 3.44 16.44
C ASN A 83 -3.43 3.61 16.49
N CYS A 84 -2.97 4.79 16.92
CA CYS A 84 -1.56 5.13 16.96
C CYS A 84 -1.09 5.40 18.39
N SER A 85 -0.04 4.68 18.81
CA SER A 85 0.61 4.87 20.12
C SER A 85 1.77 5.85 20.06
N MET A 86 2.03 6.51 21.19
CA MET A 86 3.28 7.21 21.48
C MET A 86 3.79 6.79 22.85
N LYS A 87 4.96 6.13 22.88
CA LYS A 87 5.61 5.65 24.11
C LYS A 87 6.71 6.61 24.58
N PHE A 88 6.47 7.25 25.72
CA PHE A 88 7.44 8.12 26.39
C PHE A 88 8.02 7.43 27.61
N GLY A 89 9.33 7.48 27.78
CA GLY A 89 9.99 6.94 28.97
C GLY A 89 11.34 7.58 29.21
N SER A 90 11.91 7.35 30.39
CA SER A 90 13.31 7.67 30.64
C SER A 90 14.20 6.72 29.84
N TRP A 91 15.26 7.24 29.22
CA TRP A 91 16.21 6.39 28.51
C TRP A 91 17.24 5.76 29.45
N THR A 92 17.72 6.51 30.44
CA THR A 92 18.85 6.08 31.28
C THR A 92 18.46 5.65 32.70
N TYR A 93 17.29 6.05 33.22
CA TYR A 93 16.83 5.72 34.58
C TYR A 93 15.81 4.58 34.58
N ASP A 94 15.99 3.67 35.54
CA ASP A 94 15.06 2.60 35.86
C ASP A 94 14.02 3.05 36.89
N GLY A 95 12.94 2.29 37.02
CA GLY A 95 11.78 2.59 37.87
C GLY A 95 12.05 2.53 39.38
N ALA A 96 13.24 2.12 39.80
CA ALA A 96 13.71 2.29 41.17
C ALA A 96 14.26 3.71 41.44
N MET A 97 14.56 4.48 40.38
CA MET A 97 15.17 5.82 40.46
C MET A 97 14.24 6.92 39.95
N VAL A 98 13.61 6.72 38.79
CA VAL A 98 12.62 7.63 38.20
C VAL A 98 11.36 6.84 37.96
N ASP A 99 10.30 7.13 38.73
CA ASP A 99 8.98 6.60 38.46
C ASP A 99 8.15 7.59 37.65
N LEU A 100 7.32 7.07 36.74
CA LEU A 100 6.44 7.86 35.88
C LEU A 100 4.98 7.65 36.29
N THR A 101 4.31 8.75 36.59
CA THR A 101 2.89 8.79 36.95
C THR A 101 2.15 9.73 36.02
N LEU A 102 1.04 9.25 35.45
CA LEU A 102 0.09 10.10 34.74
C LEU A 102 -0.56 11.07 35.73
N VAL A 103 -0.63 12.36 35.38
CA VAL A 103 -1.39 13.35 36.15
C VAL A 103 -2.88 13.16 35.87
N ASP A 104 -3.21 13.05 34.58
CA ASP A 104 -4.54 12.73 34.08
C ASP A 104 -4.46 11.51 33.14
N PRO A 105 -5.47 10.60 33.15
CA PRO A 105 -5.51 9.44 32.25
C PRO A 105 -5.94 9.80 30.82
N TYR A 106 -6.43 11.02 30.58
CA TYR A 106 -6.80 11.52 29.26
C TYR A 106 -5.89 12.68 28.85
N VAL A 107 -5.58 12.78 27.56
CA VAL A 107 -4.80 13.89 27.01
C VAL A 107 -5.65 15.16 27.01
N ASP A 108 -5.14 16.25 27.58
CA ASP A 108 -5.84 17.54 27.57
C ASP A 108 -5.96 18.08 26.14
N ARG A 109 -7.18 18.49 25.76
CA ARG A 109 -7.53 19.00 24.42
C ARG A 109 -7.98 20.48 24.42
N LYS A 110 -7.84 21.22 25.53
CA LYS A 110 -8.30 22.64 25.62
C LYS A 110 -7.72 23.55 24.54
N ASP A 111 -6.44 23.37 24.23
CA ASP A 111 -5.72 24.12 23.19
C ASP A 111 -5.58 23.33 21.87
N PHE A 112 -6.45 22.33 21.65
CA PHE A 112 -6.47 21.56 20.40
C PHE A 112 -7.11 22.38 19.27
N PHE A 113 -6.49 22.32 18.10
CA PHE A 113 -7.04 22.87 16.87
C PHE A 113 -7.45 21.71 15.97
N ASP A 114 -8.74 21.59 15.70
CA ASP A 114 -9.28 20.58 14.78
C ASP A 114 -8.62 20.70 13.40
N ASN A 115 -8.19 19.57 12.85
CA ASN A 115 -7.74 19.51 11.47
C ASN A 115 -8.89 19.04 10.57
N GLY A 116 -8.89 19.47 9.30
CA GLY A 116 -10.00 19.21 8.37
C GLY A 116 -10.07 17.79 7.79
N GLU A 117 -9.28 16.83 8.28
CA GLU A 117 -9.17 15.48 7.72
C GLU A 117 -9.39 14.36 8.76
N TRP A 118 -9.05 14.59 10.03
CA TRP A 118 -9.03 13.60 11.11
C TRP A 118 -9.68 14.11 12.39
N GLU A 119 -10.65 13.36 12.87
CA GLU A 119 -11.29 13.50 14.18
C GLU A 119 -10.56 12.62 15.21
N ILE A 120 -10.32 13.13 16.43
CA ILE A 120 -9.77 12.35 17.54
C ILE A 120 -10.93 11.79 18.37
N LEU A 121 -11.22 10.49 18.22
CA LEU A 121 -12.24 9.82 19.02
C LEU A 121 -11.77 9.68 20.48
N ASP A 122 -10.68 8.95 20.70
CA ASP A 122 -10.06 8.77 22.02
C ASP A 122 -8.58 9.22 22.01
N ALA A 123 -8.13 9.70 23.17
CA ALA A 123 -6.76 10.07 23.45
C ALA A 123 -6.45 9.77 24.92
N SER A 124 -6.13 8.51 25.21
CA SER A 124 -5.97 7.95 26.55
C SER A 124 -4.51 7.58 26.85
N GLY A 125 -4.08 7.80 28.09
CA GLY A 125 -2.73 7.55 28.58
C GLY A 125 -2.70 6.39 29.57
N GLN A 126 -1.82 5.40 29.32
CA GLN A 126 -1.63 4.23 30.17
C GLN A 126 -0.17 4.09 30.60
N ARG A 127 0.06 3.65 31.85
CA ARG A 127 1.40 3.36 32.38
C ARG A 127 1.76 1.89 32.11
N GLY A 128 2.89 1.66 31.45
CA GLY A 128 3.51 0.35 31.27
C GLY A 128 4.88 0.26 31.94
N SER A 129 5.49 -0.92 31.89
CA SER A 129 6.91 -1.08 32.20
C SER A 129 7.55 -2.23 31.39
N ARG A 130 8.70 -1.95 30.78
CA ARG A 130 9.59 -2.93 30.13
C ARG A 130 10.50 -3.52 31.20
N ARG A 131 10.77 -4.83 31.15
CA ARG A 131 11.74 -5.48 32.05
C ARG A 131 12.88 -6.06 31.24
N ASP A 132 14.07 -5.52 31.43
CA ASP A 132 15.31 -5.99 30.82
C ASP A 132 16.20 -6.58 31.92
N GLY A 133 16.20 -7.91 32.02
CA GLY A 133 16.90 -8.64 33.07
C GLY A 133 16.34 -8.37 34.47
N ILE A 134 17.10 -7.61 35.27
CA ILE A 134 16.77 -7.26 36.67
C ILE A 134 16.10 -5.88 36.76
N TYR A 135 16.30 -5.01 35.76
CA TYR A 135 15.81 -3.64 35.77
C TYR A 135 14.42 -3.54 35.14
N SER A 136 13.59 -2.63 35.67
CA SER A 136 12.25 -2.35 35.17
C SER A 136 12.21 -0.89 34.75
N TYR A 137 12.01 -0.61 33.47
CA TYR A 137 11.93 0.73 32.91
C TYR A 137 10.44 1.13 32.78
N PRO A 138 9.94 2.12 33.53
CA PRO A 138 8.57 2.59 33.38
C PRO A 138 8.43 3.45 32.12
N PHE A 139 7.29 3.34 31.44
CA PHE A 139 6.95 4.17 30.30
C PHE A 139 5.47 4.54 30.32
N LEU A 140 5.13 5.67 29.70
CA LEU A 140 3.76 6.11 29.47
C LEU A 140 3.43 5.93 27.99
N THR A 141 2.33 5.24 27.69
CA THR A 141 1.81 5.07 26.33
C THR A 141 0.58 5.92 26.19
N TYR A 142 0.61 6.90 25.29
CA TYR A 142 -0.59 7.62 24.86
C TYR A 142 -1.11 6.99 23.58
N SER A 143 -2.35 6.53 23.59
CA SER A 143 -3.04 5.90 22.45
C SER A 143 -4.03 6.90 21.87
N PHE A 144 -3.94 7.11 20.55
CA PHE A 144 -4.80 8.02 19.80
C PHE A 144 -5.64 7.21 18.84
N ILE A 145 -6.96 7.21 19.05
CA ILE A 145 -7.93 6.61 18.12
C ILE A 145 -8.43 7.73 17.21
N LEU A 146 -7.94 7.72 15.97
CA LEU A 146 -8.23 8.72 14.95
C LEU A 146 -9.25 8.17 13.95
N LYS A 147 -10.20 8.99 13.52
CA LYS A 147 -11.19 8.67 12.48
C LYS A 147 -11.06 9.65 11.32
N ARG A 148 -10.99 9.14 10.09
CA ARG A 148 -10.91 9.99 8.90
C ARG A 148 -12.28 10.60 8.56
N LEU A 149 -12.28 11.85 8.10
CA LEU A 149 -13.43 12.51 7.49
C LEU A 149 -13.51 12.15 5.99
N PRO A 150 -14.47 11.32 5.55
CA PRO A 150 -14.39 10.64 4.25
C PRO A 150 -14.87 11.48 3.05
N LEU A 151 -15.38 12.69 3.28
CA LEU A 151 -16.13 13.47 2.27
C LEU A 151 -15.32 13.74 1.00
N PHE A 152 -14.07 14.19 1.16
CA PHE A 152 -13.17 14.50 0.03
C PHE A 152 -12.96 13.27 -0.87
N TYR A 153 -12.52 12.16 -0.27
CA TYR A 153 -12.27 10.91 -0.99
C TYR A 153 -13.55 10.28 -1.56
N THR A 154 -14.70 10.44 -0.91
CA THR A 154 -15.99 9.98 -1.42
C THR A 154 -16.37 10.72 -2.70
N LEU A 155 -16.23 12.05 -2.73
CA LEU A 155 -16.58 12.87 -3.89
C LEU A 155 -15.62 12.70 -5.06
N PHE A 156 -14.31 12.61 -4.81
CA PHE A 156 -13.27 12.63 -5.86
C PHE A 156 -12.71 11.26 -6.26
N LEU A 157 -12.87 10.21 -5.44
CA LEU A 157 -12.49 8.84 -5.81
C LEU A 157 -13.73 7.93 -6.00
N ILE A 158 -14.59 7.82 -4.98
CA ILE A 158 -15.68 6.82 -5.01
C ILE A 158 -16.73 7.14 -6.09
N ILE A 159 -17.22 8.38 -6.16
CA ILE A 159 -18.24 8.76 -7.15
C ILE A 159 -17.76 8.57 -8.60
N PRO A 160 -16.55 9.01 -9.00
CA PRO A 160 -16.02 8.71 -10.34
C PRO A 160 -15.90 7.20 -10.62
N CYS A 161 -15.43 6.39 -9.66
CA CYS A 161 -15.31 4.95 -9.84
C CYS A 161 -16.68 4.25 -10.04
N LEU A 162 -17.71 4.69 -9.30
CA LEU A 162 -19.10 4.24 -9.52
C LEU A 162 -19.62 4.67 -10.90
N GLY A 163 -19.34 5.92 -11.31
CA GLY A 163 -19.68 6.42 -12.64
C GLY A 163 -19.05 5.62 -13.77
N LEU A 164 -17.75 5.32 -13.68
CA LEU A 164 -17.05 4.46 -14.63
C LEU A 164 -17.65 3.05 -14.67
N SER A 165 -17.95 2.45 -13.50
CA SER A 165 -18.57 1.12 -13.42
C SER A 165 -19.92 1.06 -14.15
N PHE A 166 -20.73 2.12 -14.09
CA PHE A 166 -21.99 2.23 -14.83
C PHE A 166 -21.76 2.33 -16.35
N LEU A 167 -20.77 3.11 -16.80
CA LEU A 167 -20.42 3.20 -18.22
C LEU A 167 -20.03 1.85 -18.83
N THR A 168 -19.40 0.95 -18.05
CA THR A 168 -19.04 -0.41 -18.52
C THR A 168 -20.25 -1.22 -19.01
N VAL A 169 -21.42 -1.05 -18.36
CA VAL A 169 -22.65 -1.76 -18.71
C VAL A 169 -23.37 -1.05 -19.86
N LEU A 170 -23.28 0.29 -19.91
CA LEU A 170 -23.87 1.11 -20.98
C LEU A 170 -23.30 0.78 -22.37
N VAL A 171 -22.05 0.31 -22.46
CA VAL A 171 -21.43 -0.19 -23.71
C VAL A 171 -22.32 -1.22 -24.43
N PHE A 172 -22.96 -2.15 -23.71
CA PHE A 172 -23.83 -3.18 -24.31
C PHE A 172 -25.19 -2.64 -24.77
N TYR A 173 -25.53 -1.39 -24.44
CA TYR A 173 -26.72 -0.72 -24.95
C TYR A 173 -26.47 -0.05 -26.31
N LEU A 174 -25.22 0.32 -26.62
CA LEU A 174 -24.84 1.01 -27.86
C LEU A 174 -24.89 0.05 -29.06
N PRO A 175 -25.50 0.44 -30.20
CA PRO A 175 -25.57 -0.41 -31.39
C PRO A 175 -24.19 -0.60 -32.05
N SER A 176 -23.92 -1.83 -32.51
CA SER A 176 -22.67 -2.19 -33.22
C SER A 176 -22.56 -1.62 -34.65
N ASP A 177 -23.49 -0.78 -35.08
CA ASP A 177 -23.47 -0.11 -36.39
C ASP A 177 -22.70 1.21 -36.37
N GLU A 178 -22.43 1.79 -35.19
CA GLU A 178 -21.88 3.16 -35.05
C GLU A 178 -20.34 3.21 -34.86
N GLY A 179 -19.66 2.09 -34.62
CA GLY A 179 -18.20 2.01 -34.53
C GLY A 179 -17.55 2.62 -33.26
N GLU A 180 -18.32 3.24 -32.38
CA GLU A 180 -17.78 3.85 -31.14
C GLU A 180 -17.80 2.90 -29.92
N LYS A 181 -18.33 1.68 -30.08
CA LYS A 181 -18.53 0.73 -28.97
C LYS A 181 -17.20 0.28 -28.36
N LEU A 182 -16.23 -0.01 -29.21
CA LEU A 182 -14.90 -0.44 -28.78
C LEU A 182 -14.09 0.74 -28.21
N SER A 183 -14.16 1.90 -28.86
CA SER A 183 -13.58 3.20 -28.46
C SER A 183 -14.00 3.63 -27.04
N LEU A 184 -15.29 3.53 -26.72
CA LEU A 184 -15.81 3.81 -25.38
C LEU A 184 -15.27 2.80 -24.35
N SER A 185 -15.19 1.51 -24.72
CA SER A 185 -14.75 0.44 -23.81
C SER A 185 -13.27 0.56 -23.44
N THR A 186 -12.40 0.86 -24.42
CA THR A 186 -10.97 1.08 -24.19
C THR A 186 -10.71 2.37 -23.40
N SER A 187 -11.45 3.44 -23.69
CA SER A 187 -11.38 4.70 -22.94
C SER A 187 -11.72 4.53 -21.45
N VAL A 188 -12.77 3.75 -21.14
CA VAL A 188 -13.13 3.43 -19.75
C VAL A 188 -12.06 2.59 -19.07
N LEU A 189 -11.44 1.61 -19.75
CA LEU A 189 -10.34 0.83 -19.21
C LEU A 189 -9.13 1.70 -18.87
N VAL A 190 -8.70 2.57 -19.80
CA VAL A 190 -7.57 3.49 -19.57
C VAL A 190 -7.87 4.41 -18.39
N SER A 191 -9.08 4.98 -18.32
CA SER A 191 -9.49 5.81 -17.19
C SER A 191 -9.43 5.06 -15.85
N LEU A 192 -9.91 3.80 -15.79
CA LEU A 192 -9.80 2.96 -14.59
C LEU A 192 -8.34 2.70 -14.20
N THR A 193 -7.45 2.46 -15.15
CA THR A 193 -6.03 2.26 -14.84
C THR A 193 -5.35 3.54 -14.32
N VAL A 194 -5.75 4.71 -14.80
CA VAL A 194 -5.28 5.99 -14.24
C VAL A 194 -5.79 6.19 -12.81
N PHE A 195 -7.06 5.86 -12.52
CA PHE A 195 -7.59 5.93 -11.15
C PHE A 195 -6.93 4.93 -10.19
N LEU A 196 -6.54 3.74 -10.67
CA LEU A 196 -5.77 2.78 -9.89
C LEU A 196 -4.39 3.35 -9.50
N LEU A 197 -3.65 3.90 -10.48
CA LEU A 197 -2.35 4.55 -10.24
C LEU A 197 -2.45 5.74 -9.27
N VAL A 198 -3.50 6.56 -9.38
CA VAL A 198 -3.73 7.67 -8.43
C VAL A 198 -3.98 7.15 -7.00
N ILE A 199 -4.65 6.01 -6.84
CA ILE A 199 -4.86 5.38 -5.53
C ILE A 199 -3.55 4.77 -4.99
N GLU A 200 -2.69 4.23 -5.85
CA GLU A 200 -1.35 3.77 -5.48
C GLU A 200 -0.42 4.89 -5.00
N GLU A 201 -0.58 6.12 -5.51
CA GLU A 201 0.18 7.29 -5.03
C GLU A 201 -0.33 7.82 -3.67
N ILE A 202 -1.63 7.66 -3.39
CA ILE A 202 -2.27 8.18 -2.16
C ILE A 202 -2.13 7.20 -0.98
N ILE A 203 -2.24 5.89 -1.23
CA ILE A 203 -2.20 4.86 -0.19
C ILE A 203 -0.76 4.33 -0.05
N PRO A 204 -0.20 4.22 1.18
CA PRO A 204 1.13 3.65 1.36
C PRO A 204 1.22 2.20 0.87
N SER A 205 2.38 1.82 0.30
CA SER A 205 2.72 0.50 -0.25
C SER A 205 2.74 -0.61 0.81
N SER A 206 1.57 -0.97 1.34
CA SER A 206 1.38 -2.02 2.33
C SER A 206 0.79 -3.28 1.71
N SER A 207 1.44 -4.42 1.94
CA SER A 207 0.94 -5.75 1.60
C SER A 207 0.44 -6.54 2.83
N LYS A 208 0.24 -5.88 3.98
CA LYS A 208 -0.39 -6.51 5.17
C LYS A 208 -1.89 -6.72 4.99
N VAL A 209 -2.54 -5.76 4.33
CA VAL A 209 -3.98 -5.70 4.05
C VAL A 209 -4.17 -5.07 2.67
N ILE A 210 -5.22 -5.47 1.95
CA ILE A 210 -5.56 -4.91 0.65
C ILE A 210 -6.69 -3.88 0.87
N PRO A 211 -6.58 -2.63 0.37
CA PRO A 211 -7.68 -1.67 0.42
C PRO A 211 -8.89 -2.16 -0.37
N LEU A 212 -10.08 -2.10 0.24
CA LEU A 212 -11.34 -2.51 -0.38
C LEU A 212 -11.64 -1.76 -1.70
N ILE A 213 -11.23 -0.49 -1.79
CA ILE A 213 -11.34 0.32 -3.02
C ILE A 213 -10.42 -0.21 -4.14
N GLY A 214 -9.25 -0.75 -3.80
CA GLY A 214 -8.33 -1.39 -4.75
C GLY A 214 -8.91 -2.69 -5.26
N GLU A 215 -9.46 -3.53 -4.38
CA GLU A 215 -10.20 -4.75 -4.76
C GLU A 215 -11.37 -4.42 -5.70
N TYR A 216 -12.15 -3.37 -5.41
CA TYR A 216 -13.24 -2.92 -6.27
C TYR A 216 -12.75 -2.49 -7.67
N LEU A 217 -11.68 -1.71 -7.76
CA LEU A 217 -11.12 -1.30 -9.05
C LEU A 217 -10.53 -2.46 -9.85
N LEU A 218 -9.86 -3.41 -9.19
CA LEU A 218 -9.37 -4.64 -9.81
C LEU A 218 -10.54 -5.49 -10.35
N PHE A 219 -11.63 -5.62 -9.57
CA PHE A 219 -12.85 -6.27 -10.02
C PHE A 219 -13.44 -5.60 -11.27
N ILE A 220 -13.60 -4.26 -11.28
CA ILE A 220 -14.10 -3.55 -12.46
C ILE A 220 -13.14 -3.74 -13.66
N MET A 221 -11.83 -3.66 -13.46
CA MET A 221 -10.86 -3.80 -14.56
C MET A 221 -10.88 -5.21 -15.19
N ILE A 222 -10.95 -6.26 -14.38
CA ILE A 222 -11.15 -7.65 -14.86
C ILE A 222 -12.49 -7.77 -15.60
N PHE A 223 -13.53 -7.11 -15.09
CA PHE A 223 -14.86 -7.12 -15.68
C PHE A 223 -14.94 -6.35 -17.02
N VAL A 224 -14.24 -5.21 -17.14
CA VAL A 224 -14.12 -4.42 -18.38
C VAL A 224 -13.30 -5.14 -19.43
N THR A 225 -12.20 -5.78 -19.04
CA THR A 225 -11.38 -6.55 -19.99
C THR A 225 -12.14 -7.78 -20.51
N PHE A 226 -12.93 -8.46 -19.67
CA PHE A 226 -13.88 -9.47 -20.12
C PHE A 226 -14.99 -8.89 -21.01
N SER A 227 -15.51 -7.70 -20.69
CA SER A 227 -16.45 -6.96 -21.54
C SER A 227 -15.87 -6.73 -22.95
N ILE A 228 -14.63 -6.25 -23.06
CA ILE A 228 -13.95 -6.00 -24.35
C ILE A 228 -13.75 -7.29 -25.15
N ILE A 229 -13.35 -8.39 -24.52
CA ILE A 229 -13.24 -9.71 -25.19
C ILE A 229 -14.60 -10.11 -25.79
N VAL A 230 -15.67 -9.91 -25.04
CA VAL A 230 -17.03 -10.26 -25.46
C VAL A 230 -17.55 -9.29 -26.53
N THR A 231 -17.29 -7.98 -26.46
CA THR A 231 -17.72 -7.05 -27.51
C THR A 231 -17.01 -7.34 -28.83
N VAL A 232 -15.70 -7.63 -28.82
CA VAL A 232 -14.95 -8.09 -30.01
C VAL A 232 -15.58 -9.36 -30.61
N PHE A 233 -16.03 -10.31 -29.78
CA PHE A 233 -16.76 -11.49 -30.26
C PHE A 233 -18.11 -11.13 -30.91
N VAL A 234 -18.89 -10.22 -30.32
CA VAL A 234 -20.17 -9.76 -30.90
C VAL A 234 -19.95 -9.00 -32.22
N ILE A 235 -18.93 -8.15 -32.29
CA ILE A 235 -18.53 -7.42 -33.52
C ILE A 235 -18.11 -8.41 -34.62
N ASN A 236 -17.33 -9.43 -34.29
CA ASN A 236 -16.97 -10.49 -35.23
C ASN A 236 -18.24 -11.24 -35.73
N VAL A 237 -19.18 -11.57 -34.84
CA VAL A 237 -20.48 -12.17 -35.21
C VAL A 237 -21.32 -11.25 -36.12
N HIS A 238 -21.34 -9.94 -35.85
CA HIS A 238 -22.01 -8.92 -36.66
C HIS A 238 -21.45 -8.85 -38.10
N HIS A 239 -20.12 -8.84 -38.23
CA HIS A 239 -19.44 -8.72 -39.53
C HIS A 239 -19.24 -10.05 -40.26
N ARG A 240 -19.42 -11.21 -39.60
CA ARG A 240 -19.29 -12.55 -40.21
C ARG A 240 -20.09 -12.71 -41.52
N SER A 241 -21.19 -11.96 -41.66
CA SER A 241 -22.05 -11.98 -42.84
C SER A 241 -21.51 -11.24 -44.07
N SER A 242 -20.60 -10.27 -43.95
CA SER A 242 -20.06 -9.53 -45.11
C SER A 242 -19.05 -10.35 -45.91
N ALA A 243 -18.22 -11.14 -45.22
CA ALA A 243 -17.03 -11.76 -45.80
C ALA A 243 -17.25 -13.16 -46.42
N THR A 244 -18.21 -13.96 -45.93
CA THR A 244 -18.29 -15.40 -46.29
C THR A 244 -19.65 -15.94 -46.71
N TYR A 245 -20.74 -15.18 -46.57
CA TYR A 245 -22.11 -15.55 -46.98
C TYR A 245 -22.62 -16.95 -46.54
N HIS A 246 -22.06 -17.53 -45.47
CA HIS A 246 -22.46 -18.87 -45.02
C HIS A 246 -23.86 -18.86 -44.38
N PRO A 247 -24.75 -19.80 -44.74
CA PRO A 247 -26.05 -19.95 -44.08
C PRO A 247 -25.87 -20.40 -42.63
N MET A 248 -26.69 -19.85 -41.73
CA MET A 248 -26.66 -20.20 -40.30
C MET A 248 -26.93 -21.69 -40.06
N ALA A 249 -26.23 -22.26 -39.08
CA ALA A 249 -26.52 -23.63 -38.62
C ALA A 249 -27.96 -23.70 -38.04
N PRO A 250 -28.73 -24.78 -38.29
CA PRO A 250 -30.15 -24.85 -37.90
C PRO A 250 -30.43 -24.67 -36.41
N TRP A 251 -29.48 -25.03 -35.55
CA TRP A 251 -29.59 -24.86 -34.09
C TRP A 251 -29.44 -23.39 -33.66
N VAL A 252 -28.52 -22.64 -34.27
CA VAL A 252 -28.31 -21.19 -34.03
C VAL A 252 -29.61 -20.45 -34.35
N ARG A 253 -30.23 -20.78 -35.49
CA ARG A 253 -31.48 -20.17 -35.94
C ARG A 253 -32.63 -20.36 -34.95
N ARG A 254 -32.79 -21.57 -34.39
CA ARG A 254 -33.82 -21.84 -33.37
C ARG A 254 -33.52 -21.10 -32.05
N LEU A 255 -32.27 -21.12 -31.60
CA LEU A 255 -31.87 -20.51 -30.33
C LEU A 255 -32.05 -18.99 -30.37
N PHE A 256 -31.39 -18.31 -31.32
CA PHE A 256 -31.30 -16.84 -31.35
C PHE A 256 -32.46 -16.14 -32.06
N LEU A 257 -33.16 -16.76 -33.01
CA LEU A 257 -34.30 -16.10 -33.68
C LEU A 257 -35.67 -16.47 -33.09
N GLN A 258 -35.78 -17.57 -32.32
CA GLN A 258 -37.07 -18.07 -31.83
C GLN A 258 -37.15 -18.16 -30.29
N SER A 259 -36.12 -18.69 -29.62
CA SER A 259 -36.16 -18.92 -28.17
C SER A 259 -35.78 -17.67 -27.37
N LEU A 260 -34.58 -17.12 -27.61
CA LEU A 260 -34.02 -16.02 -26.82
C LEU A 260 -34.79 -14.69 -26.97
N PRO A 261 -35.27 -14.26 -28.17
CA PRO A 261 -36.02 -13.01 -28.28
C PRO A 261 -37.33 -13.01 -27.48
N ARG A 262 -38.00 -14.17 -27.37
CA ARG A 262 -39.21 -14.33 -26.57
C ARG A 262 -38.94 -14.22 -25.07
N MET A 263 -37.80 -14.74 -24.61
CA MET A 263 -37.36 -14.63 -23.22
C MET A 263 -36.99 -13.19 -22.84
N LEU A 264 -36.44 -12.43 -23.78
CA LEU A 264 -35.97 -11.05 -23.58
C LEU A 264 -37.03 -9.99 -23.95
N CYS A 265 -38.29 -10.40 -24.17
CA CYS A 265 -39.39 -9.54 -24.61
C CYS A 265 -39.10 -8.69 -25.87
N MET A 266 -38.20 -9.14 -26.74
CA MET A 266 -37.91 -8.49 -28.01
C MET A 266 -38.94 -8.88 -29.07
N ARG A 267 -39.43 -7.88 -29.82
CA ARG A 267 -40.36 -8.09 -30.93
C ARG A 267 -39.64 -8.82 -32.07
N GLY A 268 -40.03 -10.06 -32.33
CA GLY A 268 -39.31 -10.97 -33.22
C GLY A 268 -39.34 -10.55 -34.70
N HIS A 269 -38.27 -10.86 -35.43
CA HIS A 269 -38.13 -10.52 -36.85
C HIS A 269 -39.26 -11.11 -37.74
N THR A 270 -39.94 -12.15 -37.28
CA THR A 270 -41.09 -12.79 -37.94
C THR A 270 -42.25 -11.82 -38.26
N ASP A 271 -42.43 -10.74 -37.50
CA ASP A 271 -43.51 -9.78 -37.73
C ASP A 271 -43.31 -8.91 -38.99
N ARG A 272 -42.05 -8.76 -39.48
CA ARG A 272 -41.75 -7.87 -40.62
C ARG A 272 -42.08 -8.47 -41.99
N TYR A 273 -42.06 -9.79 -42.12
CA TYR A 273 -42.32 -10.48 -43.40
C TYR A 273 -43.80 -10.77 -43.65
N LEU A 274 -44.62 -10.83 -42.59
CA LEU A 274 -46.06 -11.03 -42.67
C LEU A 274 -46.83 -9.90 -43.37
N TYR A 275 -46.17 -8.78 -43.71
CA TYR A 275 -46.73 -7.65 -44.44
C TYR A 275 -46.39 -7.62 -45.94
N ALA A 276 -45.59 -8.58 -46.44
CA ALA A 276 -45.16 -8.63 -47.84
C ALA A 276 -45.92 -9.67 -48.71
N ASP A 277 -46.81 -10.47 -48.10
CA ASP A 277 -47.54 -11.57 -48.78
C ASP A 277 -49.05 -11.29 -48.94
N MET A 278 -49.47 -10.03 -48.84
CA MET A 278 -50.81 -9.61 -49.25
C MET A 278 -50.84 -9.32 -50.75
N GLU A 279 -51.47 -10.25 -51.48
CA GLU A 279 -51.84 -10.25 -52.90
C GLU A 279 -50.74 -10.42 -53.96
N PRO A 280 -50.54 -11.66 -54.45
CA PRO A 280 -50.30 -11.88 -55.86
C PRO A 280 -51.60 -11.59 -56.63
N HIS A 281 -51.73 -10.40 -57.22
CA HIS A 281 -52.80 -10.13 -58.18
C HIS A 281 -52.76 -11.17 -59.30
N ARG A 282 -53.89 -11.87 -59.49
CA ARG A 282 -54.07 -12.94 -60.48
C ARG A 282 -53.63 -12.50 -61.87
N SER A 283 -52.68 -13.22 -62.46
CA SER A 283 -52.52 -13.27 -63.91
C SER A 283 -53.82 -13.83 -64.53
N PRO A 284 -54.43 -13.19 -65.53
CA PRO A 284 -55.60 -13.73 -66.20
C PRO A 284 -55.22 -15.00 -66.99
N GLU A 285 -55.94 -16.09 -66.75
CA GLU A 285 -55.77 -17.35 -67.48
C GLU A 285 -56.11 -17.17 -68.97
N LEU A 286 -55.09 -17.02 -69.82
CA LEU A 286 -55.32 -17.07 -71.27
C LEU A 286 -55.57 -18.51 -71.71
N LYS A 287 -56.85 -18.90 -71.76
CA LYS A 287 -57.29 -20.25 -72.11
C LYS A 287 -56.68 -20.72 -73.44
N ARG A 288 -56.12 -21.93 -73.39
CA ARG A 288 -55.40 -22.61 -74.47
C ARG A 288 -56.35 -23.04 -75.61
N GLY A 289 -56.73 -22.10 -76.46
CA GLY A 289 -57.56 -22.34 -77.64
C GLY A 289 -56.77 -22.93 -78.81
N MET A 290 -56.72 -24.26 -78.92
CA MET A 290 -56.10 -24.94 -80.07
C MET A 290 -56.94 -24.71 -81.35
N LYS A 291 -56.45 -23.87 -82.27
CA LYS A 291 -56.87 -23.89 -83.68
C LYS A 291 -55.66 -24.17 -84.58
N LYS A 292 -55.67 -25.32 -85.25
CA LYS A 292 -54.72 -25.64 -86.33
C LYS A 292 -54.96 -24.67 -87.49
N GLY A 293 -53.95 -23.89 -87.82
CA GLY A 293 -53.93 -23.01 -89.00
C GLY A 293 -52.60 -23.16 -89.72
N THR A 294 -52.55 -24.03 -90.74
CA THR A 294 -51.33 -24.30 -91.51
C THR A 294 -50.97 -23.08 -92.37
N LYS A 295 -49.82 -22.45 -92.15
CA LYS A 295 -49.20 -21.53 -93.12
C LYS A 295 -47.69 -21.71 -93.16
N LYS A 296 -47.17 -22.05 -94.35
CA LYS A 296 -45.75 -21.93 -94.70
C LYS A 296 -45.43 -20.47 -95.03
N MET A 297 -44.32 -19.97 -94.52
CA MET A 297 -43.47 -18.93 -95.10
C MET A 297 -42.08 -19.16 -94.46
N VAL A 298 -41.10 -19.69 -95.22
CA VAL A 298 -40.19 -18.95 -96.12
C VAL A 298 -39.40 -17.92 -95.33
N GLY A 299 -38.14 -18.25 -95.04
CA GLY A 299 -37.31 -17.47 -94.12
C GLY A 299 -36.67 -16.24 -94.74
N GLY A 300 -36.42 -15.25 -93.90
CA GLY A 300 -35.51 -14.15 -94.13
C GLY A 300 -34.58 -13.97 -92.92
N LYS A 301 -33.34 -13.51 -93.16
CA LYS A 301 -32.33 -13.28 -92.10
C LYS A 301 -32.77 -12.31 -90.99
N GLU A 302 -33.82 -11.54 -91.22
CA GLU A 302 -34.34 -10.56 -90.27
C GLU A 302 -35.17 -11.22 -89.15
N ASP A 303 -35.95 -12.26 -89.43
CA ASP A 303 -36.73 -12.96 -88.39
C ASP A 303 -35.83 -13.73 -87.41
N GLU A 304 -34.75 -14.36 -87.88
CA GLU A 304 -33.72 -14.92 -87.00
C GLU A 304 -33.05 -13.84 -86.14
N SER A 305 -32.86 -12.63 -86.67
CA SER A 305 -32.30 -11.49 -85.93
C SER A 305 -33.25 -11.01 -84.82
N TRP A 306 -34.55 -10.87 -85.10
CA TRP A 306 -35.56 -10.50 -84.10
C TRP A 306 -35.73 -11.57 -83.02
N VAL A 307 -35.74 -12.86 -83.38
CA VAL A 307 -35.78 -13.97 -82.43
C VAL A 307 -34.52 -13.97 -81.54
N ALA A 308 -33.32 -13.80 -82.13
CA ALA A 308 -32.07 -13.70 -81.37
C ALA A 308 -32.01 -12.47 -80.46
N MET A 309 -32.62 -11.34 -80.85
CA MET A 309 -32.74 -10.14 -80.02
C MET A 309 -33.69 -10.38 -78.83
N LEU A 310 -34.84 -11.01 -79.07
CA LEU A 310 -35.80 -11.40 -78.02
C LEU A 310 -35.22 -12.42 -77.04
N GLU A 311 -34.43 -13.38 -77.53
CA GLU A 311 -33.75 -14.37 -76.69
C GLU A 311 -32.66 -13.70 -75.82
N LYS A 312 -31.86 -12.79 -76.40
CA LYS A 312 -30.91 -11.97 -75.63
C LYS A 312 -31.61 -11.13 -74.56
N ALA A 313 -32.67 -10.41 -74.90
CA ALA A 313 -33.45 -9.62 -73.94
C ALA A 313 -34.03 -10.50 -72.80
N THR A 314 -34.58 -11.66 -73.15
CA THR A 314 -35.09 -12.65 -72.18
C THR A 314 -33.96 -13.18 -71.28
N SER A 315 -32.75 -13.39 -71.83
CA SER A 315 -31.58 -13.82 -71.05
C SER A 315 -31.14 -12.74 -70.05
N SER A 316 -31.15 -11.46 -70.45
CA SER A 316 -30.84 -10.31 -69.59
C SER A 316 -31.85 -10.14 -68.46
N VAL A 317 -33.15 -10.22 -68.75
CA VAL A 317 -34.21 -10.19 -67.71
C VAL A 317 -34.06 -11.37 -66.75
N ARG A 318 -33.75 -12.58 -67.26
CA ARG A 318 -33.49 -13.77 -66.44
C ARG A 318 -32.18 -13.68 -65.64
N TYR A 319 -31.21 -12.86 -66.07
CA TYR A 319 -30.01 -12.54 -65.30
C TYR A 319 -30.33 -11.54 -64.19
N ILE A 320 -30.99 -10.43 -64.51
CA ILE A 320 -31.41 -9.39 -63.55
C ILE A 320 -32.29 -9.99 -62.44
N SER A 321 -33.30 -10.78 -62.78
CA SER A 321 -34.16 -11.47 -61.81
C SER A 321 -33.38 -12.41 -60.88
N ARG A 322 -32.38 -13.15 -61.41
CA ARG A 322 -31.51 -14.01 -60.59
C ARG A 322 -30.54 -13.20 -59.73
N HIS A 323 -30.02 -12.08 -60.23
CA HIS A 323 -29.16 -11.17 -59.47
C HIS A 323 -29.93 -10.56 -58.29
N ILE A 324 -31.09 -9.96 -58.55
CA ILE A 324 -31.97 -9.38 -57.53
C ILE A 324 -32.34 -10.44 -56.48
N LYS A 325 -32.74 -11.66 -56.89
CA LYS A 325 -33.06 -12.74 -55.93
C LYS A 325 -31.86 -13.17 -55.08
N LYS A 326 -30.65 -13.24 -55.66
CA LYS A 326 -29.41 -13.54 -54.92
C LYS A 326 -29.06 -12.41 -53.94
N GLU A 327 -29.20 -11.16 -54.37
CA GLU A 327 -28.92 -9.98 -53.56
C GLU A 327 -29.89 -9.85 -52.38
N HIS A 328 -31.19 -10.08 -52.61
CA HIS A 328 -32.17 -10.18 -51.52
C HIS A 328 -31.77 -11.26 -50.52
N PHE A 329 -31.52 -12.50 -50.95
CA PHE A 329 -31.10 -13.58 -50.05
C PHE A 329 -29.85 -13.23 -49.23
N ILE A 330 -28.85 -12.57 -49.84
CA ILE A 330 -27.66 -12.07 -49.14
C ILE A 330 -28.05 -11.02 -48.08
N ARG A 331 -28.89 -10.03 -48.43
CA ARG A 331 -29.36 -9.01 -47.49
C ARG A 331 -30.13 -9.64 -46.32
N GLU A 332 -30.96 -10.66 -46.55
CA GLU A 332 -31.69 -11.38 -45.50
C GLU A 332 -30.73 -12.10 -44.54
N VAL A 333 -29.75 -12.84 -45.05
CA VAL A 333 -28.74 -13.53 -44.22
C VAL A 333 -27.90 -12.53 -43.41
N VAL A 334 -27.57 -11.36 -43.97
CA VAL A 334 -26.90 -10.27 -43.25
C VAL A 334 -27.78 -9.74 -42.12
N GLN A 335 -29.06 -9.44 -42.37
CA GLN A 335 -29.98 -8.94 -41.34
C GLN A 335 -30.21 -9.97 -40.22
N ASP A 336 -30.33 -11.25 -40.54
CA ASP A 336 -30.41 -12.33 -39.54
C ASP A 336 -29.16 -12.34 -38.64
N TRP A 337 -27.93 -12.25 -39.20
CA TRP A 337 -26.71 -12.20 -38.39
C TRP A 337 -26.59 -10.93 -37.54
N LYS A 338 -26.99 -9.76 -38.07
CA LYS A 338 -27.06 -8.52 -37.29
C LYS A 338 -28.04 -8.63 -36.12
N PHE A 339 -29.21 -9.22 -36.34
CA PHE A 339 -30.19 -9.46 -35.28
C PHE A 339 -29.67 -10.45 -34.22
N VAL A 340 -28.93 -11.49 -34.62
CA VAL A 340 -28.24 -12.39 -33.65
C VAL A 340 -27.23 -11.63 -32.79
N ALA A 341 -26.44 -10.72 -33.36
CA ALA A 341 -25.51 -9.88 -32.61
C ALA A 341 -26.25 -8.97 -31.61
N GLN A 342 -27.36 -8.33 -32.02
CA GLN A 342 -28.20 -7.53 -31.13
C GLN A 342 -28.82 -8.35 -29.99
N VAL A 343 -29.24 -9.60 -30.26
CA VAL A 343 -29.78 -10.51 -29.24
C VAL A 343 -28.69 -10.92 -28.24
N LEU A 344 -27.47 -11.19 -28.72
CA LEU A 344 -26.30 -11.44 -27.85
C LEU A 344 -26.04 -10.25 -26.93
N ASP A 345 -25.92 -9.03 -27.48
CA ASP A 345 -25.68 -7.82 -26.68
C ASP A 345 -26.74 -7.61 -25.59
N ARG A 346 -28.02 -7.86 -25.88
CA ARG A 346 -29.10 -7.74 -24.88
C ARG A 346 -29.00 -8.78 -23.75
N ILE A 347 -28.56 -10.00 -24.04
CA ILE A 347 -28.33 -11.03 -23.01
C ILE A 347 -27.14 -10.61 -22.13
N LEU A 348 -26.06 -10.21 -22.78
CA LEU A 348 -24.83 -9.80 -22.13
C LEU A 348 -25.06 -8.56 -21.24
N LEU A 349 -25.85 -7.58 -21.70
CA LEU A 349 -26.27 -6.45 -20.88
C LEU A 349 -26.91 -6.89 -19.55
N TRP A 350 -27.88 -7.82 -19.57
CA TRP A 350 -28.52 -8.29 -18.34
C TRP A 350 -27.59 -9.11 -17.44
N VAL A 351 -26.72 -9.94 -18.02
CA VAL A 351 -25.69 -10.69 -17.26
C VAL A 351 -24.69 -9.73 -16.61
N PHE A 352 -24.16 -8.76 -17.37
CA PHE A 352 -23.19 -7.81 -16.84
C PHE A 352 -23.84 -6.83 -15.85
N LEU A 353 -25.07 -6.38 -16.08
CA LEU A 353 -25.80 -5.53 -15.13
C LEU A 353 -26.00 -6.24 -13.78
N THR A 354 -26.40 -7.52 -13.80
CA THR A 354 -26.62 -8.29 -12.55
C THR A 354 -25.32 -8.60 -11.82
N VAL A 355 -24.25 -8.97 -12.53
CA VAL A 355 -22.92 -9.19 -11.92
C VAL A 355 -22.33 -7.89 -11.37
N SER A 356 -22.48 -6.77 -12.08
CA SER A 356 -22.01 -5.45 -11.64
C SER A 356 -22.72 -5.01 -10.35
N ILE A 357 -24.06 -5.03 -10.31
CA ILE A 357 -24.83 -4.70 -9.11
C ILE A 357 -24.47 -5.62 -7.94
N LEU A 358 -24.39 -6.93 -8.18
CA LEU A 358 -24.05 -7.90 -7.13
C LEU A 358 -22.63 -7.69 -6.59
N GLY A 359 -21.65 -7.44 -7.46
CA GLY A 359 -20.26 -7.16 -7.08
C GLY A 359 -20.14 -5.89 -6.25
N THR A 360 -20.75 -4.78 -6.69
CA THR A 360 -20.77 -3.52 -5.93
C THR A 360 -21.43 -3.71 -4.57
N VAL A 361 -22.56 -4.42 -4.48
CA VAL A 361 -23.21 -4.69 -3.18
C VAL A 361 -22.33 -5.55 -2.28
N LEU A 362 -21.78 -6.67 -2.77
CA LEU A 362 -20.96 -7.58 -1.97
C LEU A 362 -19.70 -6.89 -1.43
N ILE A 363 -19.01 -6.11 -2.27
CA ILE A 363 -17.75 -5.46 -1.89
C ILE A 363 -18.00 -4.29 -0.93
N PHE A 364 -19.02 -3.44 -1.15
CA PHE A 364 -19.26 -2.30 -0.26
C PHE A 364 -20.08 -2.62 1.02
N THR A 365 -20.76 -3.77 1.11
CA THR A 365 -21.56 -4.13 2.30
C THR A 365 -20.73 -4.16 3.60
N PRO A 366 -19.53 -4.77 3.67
CA PRO A 366 -18.69 -4.73 4.88
C PRO A 366 -18.37 -3.32 5.37
N ALA A 367 -17.95 -2.42 4.47
CA ALA A 367 -17.65 -1.03 4.82
C ALA A 367 -18.90 -0.25 5.29
N LEU A 368 -20.04 -0.46 4.62
CA LEU A 368 -21.31 0.16 5.00
C LEU A 368 -21.89 -0.38 6.31
N ASN A 369 -21.56 -1.62 6.70
CA ASN A 369 -21.97 -2.19 7.98
C ASN A 369 -21.13 -1.63 9.12
N ILE A 370 -19.81 -1.50 8.96
CA ILE A 370 -18.94 -0.84 9.96
C ILE A 370 -19.40 0.61 10.16
N ALA A 371 -19.69 1.34 9.07
CA ALA A 371 -20.23 2.70 9.15
C ALA A 371 -21.60 2.81 9.85
N LYS A 372 -22.31 1.70 10.10
CA LYS A 372 -23.60 1.64 10.82
C LYS A 372 -23.49 1.10 12.25
N GLU A 373 -22.58 0.16 12.51
CA GLU A 373 -22.36 -0.37 13.86
C GLU A 373 -21.83 0.71 14.82
N GLU A 374 -21.24 1.79 14.28
CA GLU A 374 -20.78 2.96 15.03
C GLU A 374 -21.87 3.80 15.72
N GLU A 375 -23.17 3.66 15.40
CA GLU A 375 -24.25 4.31 16.17
C GLU A 375 -24.62 3.55 17.46
N VAL A 376 -24.13 2.31 17.66
CA VAL A 376 -24.66 1.40 18.70
C VAL A 376 -23.63 1.06 19.79
N ALA A 377 -22.33 1.08 19.50
CA ALA A 377 -21.27 0.63 20.41
C ALA A 377 -20.77 1.72 21.41
N GLY A 378 -21.67 2.51 21.99
CA GLY A 378 -21.36 3.66 22.85
C GLY A 378 -21.09 3.35 24.33
N ASP A 379 -21.42 2.15 24.81
CA ASP A 379 -21.30 1.75 26.23
C ASP A 379 -20.71 0.33 26.35
N GLN A 380 -19.52 0.18 26.95
CA GLN A 380 -19.26 -0.65 28.14
C GLN A 380 -17.79 -0.52 28.60
N GLU A 381 -17.57 -0.62 29.91
CA GLU A 381 -16.36 -0.22 30.64
C GLU A 381 -15.29 -1.33 30.81
N ASP A 382 -14.11 -0.90 31.26
CA ASP A 382 -12.85 -1.63 31.50
C ASP A 382 -12.90 -2.67 32.66
N VAL A 383 -12.04 -3.70 32.63
CA VAL A 383 -11.78 -4.61 33.76
C VAL A 383 -10.30 -5.04 33.81
N SER A 384 -9.59 -4.64 34.87
CA SER A 384 -8.15 -4.89 35.08
C SER A 384 -7.81 -6.11 35.97
N ASP A 385 -6.65 -6.71 35.66
CA ASP A 385 -5.65 -7.41 36.51
C ASP A 385 -5.99 -8.61 37.44
N LYS A 386 -5.02 -9.56 37.58
CA LYS A 386 -4.14 -9.72 38.79
C LYS A 386 -3.26 -11.00 38.91
N ILE A 387 -2.02 -10.83 39.45
CA ILE A 387 -1.28 -11.69 40.46
C ILE A 387 -0.67 -13.06 40.00
N GLN A 388 0.51 -13.61 40.42
CA GLN A 388 1.73 -13.20 41.19
C GLN A 388 2.92 -14.24 41.11
N LEU A 389 4.19 -13.79 41.31
CA LEU A 389 5.35 -14.29 42.16
C LEU A 389 5.72 -15.81 42.28
N ALA A 390 6.97 -16.29 42.61
CA ALA A 390 8.35 -15.75 42.82
C ALA A 390 9.43 -16.88 43.12
N ARG A 391 10.72 -16.47 43.36
CA ARG A 391 11.92 -17.14 44.03
C ARG A 391 13.09 -17.61 43.10
N LEU A 392 14.35 -17.10 43.17
CA LEU A 392 15.53 -17.31 44.09
C LEU A 392 16.35 -18.63 43.83
N VAL A 393 17.70 -18.82 44.01
CA VAL A 393 18.77 -18.09 44.76
C VAL A 393 20.25 -18.47 44.33
N TRP A 394 21.19 -17.50 44.25
CA TRP A 394 22.69 -17.45 44.49
C TRP A 394 23.78 -18.50 44.03
N VAL A 395 25.01 -17.99 43.69
CA VAL A 395 26.41 -18.25 44.26
C VAL A 395 27.60 -18.27 43.24
N GLU A 396 28.58 -17.35 43.44
CA GLU A 396 30.08 -17.30 43.21
C GLU A 396 30.92 -18.44 42.51
N ARG A 397 32.17 -18.31 41.96
CA ARG A 397 33.33 -17.37 42.15
C ARG A 397 34.55 -17.53 41.17
N LYS A 398 35.33 -16.44 40.89
CA LYS A 398 36.83 -16.35 40.69
C LYS A 398 37.50 -17.01 39.42
N LYS A 399 38.67 -16.58 38.84
CA LYS A 399 39.71 -15.53 39.13
C LYS A 399 40.69 -15.27 37.93
N ARG A 400 41.10 -13.99 37.71
CA ARG A 400 42.38 -13.43 37.13
C ARG A 400 43.15 -14.08 35.95
N LEU A 401 43.59 -13.22 35.00
CA LEU A 401 45.00 -13.08 34.55
C LEU A 401 45.31 -11.62 34.10
N LYS A 402 46.60 -11.27 33.86
CA LYS A 402 47.11 -9.88 33.77
C LYS A 402 47.36 -9.36 32.34
N GLY A 403 47.30 -8.03 32.16
CA GLY A 403 48.30 -7.29 31.36
C GLY A 403 47.77 -6.35 30.27
N GLN A 404 47.99 -5.03 30.43
CA GLN A 404 47.99 -3.94 29.44
C GLN A 404 46.66 -3.47 28.77
N ASN A 405 46.25 -2.27 29.22
CA ASN A 405 45.74 -1.04 28.57
C ASN A 405 44.56 -1.04 27.57
N LEU A 406 43.63 -0.09 27.85
CA LEU A 406 42.49 0.41 27.05
C LEU A 406 41.43 -0.63 26.63
N ALA A 407 40.27 -0.11 26.19
CA ALA A 407 38.98 -0.80 26.15
C ALA A 407 39.04 -2.17 25.46
N ARG A 408 38.75 -3.24 26.22
CA ARG A 408 39.13 -4.61 25.83
C ARG A 408 38.09 -5.48 25.15
N SER A 409 36.88 -4.94 24.99
CA SER A 409 35.79 -5.55 24.24
C SER A 409 34.67 -4.52 24.21
N LEU A 410 34.39 -3.94 23.04
CA LEU A 410 33.16 -3.19 22.85
C LEU A 410 32.07 -4.19 22.41
N TYR A 411 31.05 -4.37 23.24
CA TYR A 411 29.88 -5.18 22.85
C TYR A 411 28.89 -4.30 22.10
N HIS A 412 28.41 -4.77 20.95
CA HIS A 412 27.48 -4.06 20.06
C HIS A 412 26.18 -4.85 19.90
N ASN A 413 25.05 -4.26 20.29
CA ASN A 413 23.72 -4.80 20.01
C ASN A 413 22.81 -3.67 19.50
N GLU A 414 21.96 -3.97 18.52
CA GLU A 414 21.01 -3.06 17.88
C GLU A 414 19.59 -3.63 17.97
N GLU A 415 18.63 -2.84 18.46
CA GLU A 415 17.19 -3.12 18.37
C GLU A 415 16.65 -2.46 17.09
N PHE A 416 16.10 -3.24 16.14
CA PHE A 416 15.91 -2.78 14.76
C PHE A 416 14.50 -2.28 14.41
N ARG A 417 14.45 -1.23 13.58
CA ARG A 417 13.35 -0.95 12.65
C ARG A 417 13.90 -0.34 11.35
N CYS A 418 13.76 -1.05 10.24
CA CYS A 418 14.25 -0.60 8.92
C CYS A 418 13.11 -0.19 7.97
N ARG A 419 13.33 0.91 7.23
CA ARG A 419 12.59 1.31 6.03
C ARG A 419 13.59 1.58 4.92
N GLU A 420 13.31 1.09 3.73
CA GLU A 420 14.12 1.34 2.53
C GLU A 420 13.54 2.52 1.74
N ASP A 421 14.41 3.37 1.19
CA ASP A 421 14.07 4.41 0.22
C ASP A 421 14.78 4.07 -1.11
N GLU A 422 14.04 3.38 -1.97
CA GLU A 422 14.54 2.88 -3.26
C GLU A 422 14.97 4.01 -4.20
N LYS A 423 14.26 5.14 -4.16
CA LYS A 423 14.49 6.28 -5.05
C LYS A 423 15.84 6.94 -4.75
N ASN A 424 16.20 7.00 -3.47
CA ASN A 424 17.45 7.58 -3.01
C ASN A 424 18.57 6.54 -2.78
N GLN A 425 18.28 5.24 -2.89
CA GLN A 425 19.21 4.13 -2.60
C GLN A 425 19.75 4.17 -1.16
N VAL A 426 18.86 4.46 -0.20
CA VAL A 426 19.17 4.60 1.22
C VAL A 426 18.35 3.64 2.06
N LEU A 427 19.01 2.86 2.91
CA LEU A 427 18.35 2.15 4.00
C LEU A 427 18.34 3.05 5.25
N ILE A 428 17.14 3.34 5.75
CA ILE A 428 16.90 4.09 6.99
C ILE A 428 16.59 3.10 8.11
N THR A 429 17.47 3.02 9.10
CA THR A 429 17.36 2.13 10.25
C THR A 429 17.25 2.95 11.54
N ASN A 430 16.11 2.89 12.21
CA ASN A 430 16.03 3.32 13.61
C ASN A 430 16.56 2.17 14.47
N ALA A 431 17.67 2.40 15.16
CA ALA A 431 18.30 1.46 16.07
C ALA A 431 19.10 2.20 17.14
N TRP A 432 19.41 1.52 18.24
CA TRP A 432 20.37 2.02 19.23
C TRP A 432 21.64 1.21 19.23
N LEU A 433 22.76 1.89 19.42
CA LEU A 433 24.06 1.24 19.55
C LEU A 433 24.25 0.91 21.03
N GLN A 434 23.96 -0.30 21.48
CA GLN A 434 24.44 -0.71 22.80
C GLN A 434 25.96 -0.83 22.73
N LEU A 435 26.70 -0.01 23.49
CA LEU A 435 28.16 0.01 23.56
C LEU A 435 28.60 -0.21 25.02
N GLY A 436 29.53 -1.12 25.26
CA GLY A 436 30.03 -1.38 26.63
C GLY A 436 31.53 -1.60 26.70
N TRP A 437 32.23 -0.93 27.63
CA TRP A 437 33.67 -1.07 27.85
C TRP A 437 34.01 -1.11 29.34
N THR A 438 35.30 -1.11 29.69
CA THR A 438 35.76 -0.99 31.08
C THR A 438 36.90 0.01 31.16
N ASP A 439 36.71 1.05 31.98
CA ASP A 439 37.71 2.06 32.30
C ASP A 439 38.16 1.88 33.76
N VAL A 440 39.46 1.65 33.95
CA VAL A 440 40.06 1.45 35.27
C VAL A 440 40.06 2.74 36.10
N TYR A 441 40.13 3.91 35.45
CA TYR A 441 40.13 5.21 36.13
C TYR A 441 38.75 5.59 36.69
N LEU A 442 37.68 5.00 36.15
CA LEU A 442 36.30 5.18 36.61
C LEU A 442 35.87 4.09 37.61
N SER A 443 36.81 3.34 38.20
CA SER A 443 36.52 2.35 39.25
C SER A 443 36.68 2.91 40.66
N TRP A 444 35.79 2.53 41.58
CA TRP A 444 35.85 2.91 43.00
C TRP A 444 35.47 1.74 43.91
N ASN A 445 35.96 1.74 45.15
CA ASN A 445 35.54 0.75 46.14
C ASN A 445 34.15 1.13 46.72
N PRO A 446 33.09 0.30 46.57
CA PRO A 446 31.79 0.57 47.18
C PRO A 446 31.82 0.70 48.71
N GLU A 447 32.81 0.09 49.39
CA GLU A 447 32.97 0.22 50.85
C GLU A 447 33.27 1.66 51.30
N ASN A 448 33.91 2.46 50.44
CA ASN A 448 34.20 3.87 50.71
C ASN A 448 32.99 4.80 50.45
N TYR A 449 32.00 4.32 49.67
CA TYR A 449 30.85 5.08 49.21
C TYR A 449 29.58 4.21 49.31
N PRO A 450 29.12 3.88 50.54
CA PRO A 450 28.05 2.91 50.76
C PRO A 450 26.77 3.31 50.03
N GLY A 451 26.23 2.37 49.24
CA GLY A 451 25.03 2.55 48.40
C GLY A 451 25.32 3.02 46.97
N VAL A 452 26.53 3.51 46.66
CA VAL A 452 26.89 4.00 45.32
C VAL A 452 27.50 2.86 44.48
N ASN A 453 26.64 2.02 43.91
CA ASN A 453 27.06 0.94 43.01
C ASN A 453 27.20 1.38 41.55
N ASN A 454 26.34 2.31 41.10
CA ASN A 454 26.31 2.82 39.73
C ASN A 454 26.27 4.36 39.76
N LEU A 455 26.93 5.00 38.80
CA LEU A 455 26.90 6.44 38.52
C LEU A 455 26.50 6.65 37.05
N ARG A 456 25.96 7.82 36.72
CA ARG A 456 25.69 8.24 35.34
C ARG A 456 26.46 9.51 35.04
N PHE A 457 27.21 9.52 33.94
CA PHE A 457 27.96 10.69 33.48
C PHE A 457 27.43 11.14 32.12
N PRO A 458 27.26 12.46 31.88
CA PRO A 458 27.09 12.99 30.54
C PRO A 458 28.25 12.53 29.63
N SER A 459 27.94 12.18 28.38
CA SER A 459 28.93 11.66 27.42
C SER A 459 30.10 12.61 27.14
N ASN A 460 29.92 13.92 27.38
CA ASN A 460 30.95 14.94 27.22
C ASN A 460 31.90 15.10 28.42
N GLN A 461 31.67 14.41 29.55
CA GLN A 461 32.50 14.48 30.76
C GLN A 461 33.50 13.33 30.89
N ILE A 462 33.30 12.22 30.16
CA ILE A 462 34.17 11.05 30.17
C ILE A 462 34.49 10.63 28.74
N TRP A 463 35.51 9.80 28.55
CA TRP A 463 35.81 9.26 27.22
C TRP A 463 34.72 8.28 26.77
N THR A 464 34.21 8.49 25.56
CA THR A 464 33.32 7.56 24.83
C THR A 464 33.98 7.14 23.52
N PRO A 465 33.78 5.90 23.06
CA PRO A 465 34.31 5.43 21.78
C PRO A 465 33.56 6.06 20.60
N ASP A 466 34.30 6.44 19.55
CA ASP A 466 33.83 7.13 18.34
C ASP A 466 33.36 6.15 17.26
N ILE A 467 32.47 5.21 17.62
CA ILE A 467 31.95 4.23 16.66
C ILE A 467 30.89 4.89 15.77
N LEU A 468 31.22 5.04 14.49
CA LEU A 468 30.39 5.71 13.50
C LEU A 468 30.09 4.79 12.31
N LEU A 469 29.00 5.10 11.60
CA LEU A 469 28.59 4.40 10.39
C LEU A 469 29.41 4.90 9.19
N TYR A 470 30.39 4.11 8.74
CA TYR A 470 31.29 4.47 7.64
C TYR A 470 30.58 4.67 6.30
N ASN A 471 29.50 3.94 6.02
CA ASN A 471 28.72 4.06 4.78
C ASN A 471 27.45 4.91 4.95
N SER A 472 27.50 5.89 5.87
CA SER A 472 26.40 6.82 6.13
C SER A 472 25.97 7.58 4.88
N ALA A 473 24.65 7.74 4.73
CA ALA A 473 23.99 8.55 3.72
C ALA A 473 23.33 9.82 4.32
N ASP A 474 23.56 10.10 5.60
CA ASP A 474 23.05 11.31 6.26
C ASP A 474 24.01 12.49 6.09
N GLU A 475 23.48 13.71 6.10
CA GLU A 475 24.28 14.95 6.18
C GLU A 475 25.02 15.04 7.53
N ARG A 476 24.47 14.42 8.57
CA ARG A 476 25.09 14.31 9.90
C ARG A 476 25.84 12.99 10.01
N PHE A 477 27.18 13.07 10.05
CA PHE A 477 28.04 11.88 10.17
C PHE A 477 27.85 11.13 11.49
N ASP A 478 27.53 11.85 12.57
CA ASP A 478 26.96 11.28 13.79
C ASP A 478 25.44 11.56 13.81
N ALA A 479 24.67 10.49 13.61
CA ALA A 479 23.20 10.50 13.62
C ALA A 479 22.62 9.95 14.95
N THR A 480 23.47 9.76 15.96
CA THR A 480 23.10 9.20 17.25
C THR A 480 22.81 10.29 18.29
N PHE A 481 21.97 9.96 19.27
CA PHE A 481 21.63 10.85 20.37
C PHE A 481 22.49 10.56 21.59
N HIS A 482 23.21 11.58 22.06
CA HIS A 482 24.14 11.46 23.19
C HIS A 482 23.41 11.29 24.53
N THR A 483 23.28 10.04 24.97
CA THR A 483 22.72 9.67 26.28
C THR A 483 23.78 9.74 27.39
N ASN A 484 23.34 9.65 28.66
CA ASN A 484 24.29 9.47 29.76
C ASN A 484 24.92 8.06 29.70
N VAL A 485 26.20 7.98 30.01
CA VAL A 485 26.92 6.71 30.18
C VAL A 485 26.70 6.20 31.60
N LEU A 486 26.21 4.97 31.72
CA LEU A 486 26.08 4.26 32.99
C LEU A 486 27.43 3.62 33.35
N VAL A 487 27.97 3.94 34.52
CA VAL A 487 29.24 3.42 35.02
C VAL A 487 29.01 2.67 36.32
N ASN A 488 29.40 1.41 36.37
CA ASN A 488 29.39 0.58 37.58
C ASN A 488 30.71 0.76 38.35
N SER A 489 30.66 0.66 39.68
CA SER A 489 31.80 0.67 40.62
C SER A 489 33.04 -0.12 40.20
N SER A 490 32.87 -1.21 39.42
CA SER A 490 33.98 -1.97 38.83
C SER A 490 34.72 -1.26 37.69
N GLY A 491 34.33 -0.04 37.32
CA GLY A 491 34.79 0.68 36.14
C GLY A 491 34.14 0.22 34.83
N ALA A 492 33.07 -0.61 34.89
CA ALA A 492 32.38 -1.07 33.69
C ALA A 492 31.41 0.02 33.20
N CYS A 493 31.58 0.46 31.96
CA CYS A 493 30.82 1.53 31.33
C CYS A 493 29.85 0.94 30.29
N GLN A 494 28.62 1.45 30.26
CA GLN A 494 27.58 1.10 29.30
C GLN A 494 26.96 2.39 28.76
N TYR A 495 26.95 2.54 27.44
CA TYR A 495 26.45 3.68 26.70
C TYR A 495 25.51 3.16 25.63
N ILE A 496 24.30 3.71 25.53
CA ILE A 496 23.29 3.23 24.58
C ILE A 496 22.69 4.45 23.87
N PRO A 497 23.39 5.08 22.92
CA PRO A 497 22.81 6.15 22.12
C PRO A 497 21.82 5.59 21.08
N PRO A 498 20.54 6.03 21.08
CA PRO A 498 19.60 5.74 19.99
C PRO A 498 19.88 6.64 18.78
N GLY A 499 19.65 6.16 17.57
CA GLY A 499 19.86 6.93 16.34
C GLY A 499 18.95 6.49 15.20
N ILE A 500 18.77 7.39 14.23
CA ILE A 500 18.22 6.99 12.93
C ILE A 500 19.36 7.00 11.92
N LEU A 501 19.91 5.82 11.71
CA LEU A 501 21.06 5.56 10.87
C LEU A 501 20.61 5.45 9.41
N LYS A 502 21.05 6.39 8.56
CA LYS A 502 20.87 6.30 7.12
C LYS A 502 22.13 5.71 6.50
N SER A 503 22.01 4.63 5.74
CA SER A 503 23.12 3.95 5.08
C SER A 503 22.92 3.90 3.58
N THR A 504 24.01 3.97 2.82
CA THR A 504 23.99 3.71 1.38
C THR A 504 23.75 2.23 1.12
N CYS A 505 22.74 1.89 0.30
CA CYS A 505 22.42 0.51 -0.07
C CYS A 505 22.22 0.38 -1.59
N TYR A 506 22.93 -0.57 -2.21
CA TYR A 506 22.76 -0.84 -3.63
C TYR A 506 21.51 -1.71 -3.87
N ILE A 507 20.54 -1.14 -4.57
CA ILE A 507 19.26 -1.79 -4.87
C ILE A 507 19.33 -2.57 -6.18
N ASP A 508 19.06 -3.88 -6.13
CA ASP A 508 18.96 -4.74 -7.32
C ASP A 508 17.49 -5.01 -7.69
N VAL A 509 16.98 -4.27 -8.67
CA VAL A 509 15.59 -4.37 -9.15
C VAL A 509 15.38 -5.42 -10.26
N ARG A 510 16.39 -6.23 -10.60
CA ARG A 510 16.31 -7.18 -11.74
C ARG A 510 15.18 -8.21 -11.65
N TRP A 511 14.71 -8.51 -10.44
CA TRP A 511 13.65 -9.49 -10.16
C TRP A 511 12.38 -8.88 -9.53
N PHE A 512 12.22 -7.55 -9.62
CA PHE A 512 11.05 -6.84 -9.07
C PHE A 512 9.72 -7.47 -9.54
N PRO A 513 8.71 -7.66 -8.65
CA PRO A 513 8.68 -7.35 -7.21
C PRO A 513 9.10 -8.53 -6.30
N PHE A 514 9.77 -9.56 -6.83
CA PHE A 514 10.19 -10.76 -6.08
C PHE A 514 11.62 -10.65 -5.53
N ASP A 515 12.12 -9.42 -5.39
CA ASP A 515 13.49 -9.08 -5.01
C ASP A 515 13.78 -9.26 -3.51
N VAL A 516 15.07 -9.46 -3.23
CA VAL A 516 15.65 -9.56 -1.89
C VAL A 516 16.85 -8.62 -1.85
N GLN A 517 16.75 -7.56 -1.06
CA GLN A 517 17.82 -6.57 -0.91
C GLN A 517 18.74 -6.94 0.26
N LYS A 518 20.00 -6.52 0.15
CA LYS A 518 21.05 -6.74 1.15
C LYS A 518 21.80 -5.43 1.35
N CYS A 519 21.56 -4.82 2.49
CA CYS A 519 22.13 -3.53 2.84
C CYS A 519 23.10 -3.71 4.00
N ASP A 520 24.34 -3.27 3.81
CA ASP A 520 25.37 -3.36 4.86
C ASP A 520 25.32 -2.11 5.75
N LEU A 521 25.37 -2.30 7.07
CA LEU A 521 25.61 -1.27 8.07
C LEU A 521 27.03 -1.46 8.59
N LYS A 522 27.96 -0.59 8.18
CA LYS A 522 29.38 -0.73 8.50
C LYS A 522 29.81 0.23 9.62
N PHE A 523 30.10 -0.30 10.79
CA PHE A 523 30.54 0.44 11.97
C PHE A 523 32.04 0.29 12.23
N GLY A 524 32.69 1.38 12.63
CA GLY A 524 34.08 1.38 13.08
C GLY A 524 34.47 2.70 13.74
N SER A 525 35.64 2.72 14.39
CA SER A 525 36.23 3.96 14.93
C SER A 525 36.83 4.80 13.80
N TRP A 526 36.70 6.13 13.86
CA TRP A 526 37.36 7.03 12.90
C TRP A 526 38.78 7.42 13.36
N THR A 527 39.00 7.42 14.67
CA THR A 527 40.21 7.93 15.33
C THR A 527 41.20 6.84 15.73
N TYR A 528 40.71 5.66 16.11
CA TYR A 528 41.52 4.60 16.74
C TYR A 528 41.72 3.39 15.82
N ASN A 529 42.93 2.84 15.86
CA ASN A 529 43.27 1.57 15.24
C ASN A 529 43.04 0.39 16.21
N GLY A 530 43.11 -0.83 15.70
CA GLY A 530 42.87 -2.08 16.45
C GLY A 530 43.90 -2.42 17.53
N TRP A 531 44.97 -1.63 17.69
CA TRP A 531 45.87 -1.73 18.84
C TRP A 531 45.42 -0.84 20.02
N LEU A 532 44.59 0.17 19.76
CA LEU A 532 44.05 1.12 20.75
C LEU A 532 42.61 0.80 21.14
N LEU A 533 41.80 0.34 20.17
CA LEU A 533 40.40 -0.01 20.34
C LEU A 533 40.11 -1.32 19.59
N ASP A 534 39.87 -2.41 20.34
CA ASP A 534 39.43 -3.68 19.76
C ASP A 534 37.89 -3.75 19.73
N LEU A 535 37.33 -3.45 18.57
CA LEU A 535 35.89 -3.52 18.31
C LEU A 535 35.47 -4.99 18.22
N GLN A 536 34.62 -5.42 19.15
CA GLN A 536 34.06 -6.78 19.16
C GLN A 536 32.61 -6.74 18.67
N MET A 537 32.13 -7.88 18.20
CA MET A 537 30.77 -8.03 17.66
C MET A 537 29.93 -8.88 18.60
N GLN A 538 28.67 -8.50 18.78
CA GLN A 538 27.67 -9.34 19.42
C GLN A 538 26.50 -9.54 18.44
N GLU A 539 25.73 -10.60 18.64
CA GLU A 539 24.55 -10.86 17.81
C GLU A 539 23.44 -9.86 18.10
N VAL A 540 22.74 -9.48 17.03
CA VAL A 540 21.60 -8.56 17.01
C VAL A 540 20.36 -9.18 17.68
N ASP A 541 19.72 -8.44 18.57
CA ASP A 541 18.41 -8.80 19.13
C ASP A 541 17.27 -8.29 18.25
N ILE A 542 16.53 -9.22 17.63
CA ILE A 542 15.38 -8.95 16.75
C ILE A 542 14.05 -9.10 17.51
N SER A 543 14.06 -9.45 18.81
CA SER A 543 12.84 -9.78 19.58
C SER A 543 11.80 -8.66 19.66
N THR A 544 12.25 -7.42 19.47
CA THR A 544 11.51 -6.16 19.57
C THR A 544 11.28 -5.48 18.20
N TYR A 545 11.68 -6.12 17.10
CA TYR A 545 11.49 -5.60 15.74
C TYR A 545 10.00 -5.36 15.41
N ILE A 546 9.68 -4.15 14.93
CA ILE A 546 8.31 -3.80 14.54
C ILE A 546 8.16 -3.95 13.01
N PRO A 547 7.30 -4.88 12.53
CA PRO A 547 7.26 -5.26 11.12
C PRO A 547 6.75 -4.16 10.19
N ASN A 548 7.46 -3.96 9.08
CA ASN A 548 7.07 -3.05 8.00
C ASN A 548 5.89 -3.63 7.19
N GLY A 549 5.11 -2.77 6.51
CA GLY A 549 4.02 -3.16 5.62
C GLY A 549 4.48 -3.60 4.22
N GLU A 550 5.64 -3.11 3.80
CA GLU A 550 6.23 -3.29 2.46
C GLU A 550 7.29 -4.41 2.42
N TRP A 551 8.08 -4.51 3.50
CA TRP A 551 9.26 -5.37 3.59
C TRP A 551 9.17 -6.38 4.73
N ASP A 552 9.67 -7.59 4.48
CA ASP A 552 9.92 -8.62 5.49
C ASP A 552 11.41 -8.68 5.85
N LEU A 553 11.73 -8.54 7.13
CA LEU A 553 13.08 -8.76 7.64
C LEU A 553 13.39 -10.27 7.64
N VAL A 554 14.37 -10.68 6.84
CA VAL A 554 14.81 -12.08 6.75
C VAL A 554 15.87 -12.39 7.80
N GLY A 555 16.72 -11.41 8.12
CA GLY A 555 17.72 -11.49 9.18
C GLY A 555 18.80 -10.43 9.06
N VAL A 556 19.60 -10.27 10.12
CA VAL A 556 20.71 -9.31 10.20
C VAL A 556 22.00 -10.01 10.67
N PRO A 557 22.63 -10.86 9.83
CA PRO A 557 23.93 -11.43 10.14
C PRO A 557 25.01 -10.34 10.29
N GLY A 558 25.69 -10.35 11.43
CA GLY A 558 26.89 -9.55 11.67
C GLY A 558 28.16 -10.26 11.19
N LYS A 559 29.16 -9.48 10.77
CA LYS A 559 30.53 -9.93 10.50
C LYS A 559 31.55 -8.88 10.94
N ARG A 560 32.50 -9.28 11.80
CA ARG A 560 33.71 -8.51 12.09
C ARG A 560 34.74 -8.69 10.97
N ASN A 561 35.31 -7.60 10.48
CA ASN A 561 36.42 -7.59 9.52
C ASN A 561 37.64 -6.88 10.15
N GLU A 562 38.84 -7.17 9.65
CA GLU A 562 40.05 -6.40 9.95
C GLU A 562 40.67 -5.96 8.62
N LEU A 563 40.86 -4.66 8.45
CA LEU A 563 41.46 -4.07 7.26
C LEU A 563 42.86 -3.57 7.56
N TYR A 564 43.78 -3.79 6.61
CA TYR A 564 45.12 -3.23 6.62
C TYR A 564 45.27 -2.30 5.43
N TYR A 565 45.46 -1.00 5.68
CA TYR A 565 45.71 -0.01 4.63
C TYR A 565 47.19 0.01 4.25
N GLU A 566 47.51 0.27 2.98
CA GLU A 566 48.90 0.30 2.49
C GLU A 566 49.81 1.30 3.23
N CYS A 567 49.24 2.31 3.88
CA CYS A 567 49.97 3.28 4.70
C CYS A 567 50.57 2.71 6.00
N CYS A 568 49.95 1.65 6.55
CA CYS A 568 49.88 1.45 7.99
C CYS A 568 49.98 -0.05 8.34
N LYS A 569 50.57 -0.39 9.50
CA LYS A 569 50.78 -1.81 9.91
C LYS A 569 49.76 -2.30 10.91
N GLU A 570 49.11 -1.38 11.59
CA GLU A 570 47.97 -1.60 12.46
C GLU A 570 46.74 -2.10 11.68
N PRO A 571 45.95 -3.03 12.26
CA PRO A 571 44.63 -3.37 11.74
C PRO A 571 43.63 -2.25 12.06
N TYR A 572 42.64 -2.10 11.20
CA TYR A 572 41.45 -1.28 11.43
C TYR A 572 40.25 -2.24 11.51
N PRO A 573 39.77 -2.56 12.73
CA PRO A 573 38.64 -3.46 12.90
C PRO A 573 37.34 -2.73 12.58
N ASP A 574 36.48 -3.38 11.81
CA ASP A 574 35.12 -2.93 11.53
C ASP A 574 34.11 -4.05 11.79
N VAL A 575 32.88 -3.67 12.10
CA VAL A 575 31.76 -4.61 12.24
C VAL A 575 30.71 -4.22 11.21
N THR A 576 30.40 -5.16 10.31
CA THR A 576 29.41 -4.97 9.25
C THR A 576 28.20 -5.85 9.53
N TYR A 577 27.01 -5.26 9.64
CA TYR A 577 25.74 -5.99 9.73
C TYR A 577 25.02 -5.96 8.39
N THR A 578 24.79 -7.11 7.76
CA THR A 578 24.07 -7.19 6.47
C THR A 578 22.58 -7.36 6.72
N VAL A 579 21.84 -6.25 6.73
CA VAL A 579 20.37 -6.26 6.80
C VAL A 579 19.82 -6.90 5.52
N THR A 580 19.23 -8.09 5.65
CA THR A 580 18.61 -8.81 4.53
C THR A 580 17.09 -8.68 4.62
N ILE A 581 16.48 -8.03 3.62
CA ILE A 581 15.04 -7.77 3.54
C ILE A 581 14.47 -8.30 2.23
N ARG A 582 13.21 -8.76 2.28
CA ARG A 582 12.46 -9.30 1.14
C ARG A 582 11.22 -8.45 0.90
N ARG A 583 10.94 -8.11 -0.36
CA ARG A 583 9.72 -7.36 -0.71
C ARG A 583 8.48 -8.23 -0.54
N ARG A 584 7.40 -7.64 -0.02
CA ARG A 584 6.06 -8.25 -0.04
C ARG A 584 5.42 -8.00 -1.40
N THR A 585 5.11 -9.06 -2.13
CA THR A 585 4.77 -9.01 -3.57
C THR A 585 3.31 -8.70 -3.89
N LEU A 586 2.39 -8.88 -2.94
CA LEU A 586 0.94 -8.87 -3.20
C LEU A 586 0.45 -7.54 -3.76
N TYR A 587 0.86 -6.42 -3.14
CA TYR A 587 0.50 -5.06 -3.58
C TYR A 587 0.86 -4.84 -5.06
N TYR A 588 2.13 -5.04 -5.43
CA TYR A 588 2.62 -4.83 -6.80
C TYR A 588 2.08 -5.87 -7.80
N GLY A 589 1.83 -7.10 -7.34
CA GLY A 589 1.22 -8.14 -8.16
C GLY A 589 -0.19 -7.78 -8.60
N LEU A 590 -1.00 -7.28 -7.67
CA LEU A 590 -2.36 -6.84 -7.94
C LEU A 590 -2.38 -5.52 -8.72
N ASN A 591 -1.66 -4.50 -8.24
CA ASN A 591 -1.80 -3.13 -8.73
C ASN A 591 -0.98 -2.84 -10.00
N LEU A 592 0.15 -3.52 -10.24
CA LEU A 592 0.97 -3.31 -11.45
C LEU A 592 0.90 -4.49 -12.43
N LEU A 593 1.15 -5.72 -11.97
CA LEU A 593 1.28 -6.86 -12.89
C LEU A 593 -0.06 -7.25 -13.55
N ILE A 594 -1.18 -7.27 -12.81
CA ILE A 594 -2.48 -7.60 -13.39
C ILE A 594 -2.92 -6.61 -14.48
N PRO A 595 -2.93 -5.27 -14.27
CA PRO A 595 -3.26 -4.32 -15.34
C PRO A 595 -2.38 -4.49 -16.58
N CYS A 596 -1.07 -4.63 -16.40
CA CYS A 596 -0.13 -4.79 -17.53
C CYS A 596 -0.42 -6.06 -18.34
N VAL A 597 -0.70 -7.19 -17.68
CA VAL A 597 -1.06 -8.46 -18.35
C VAL A 597 -2.41 -8.34 -19.07
N LEU A 598 -3.40 -7.71 -18.44
CA LEU A 598 -4.73 -7.53 -19.04
C LEU A 598 -4.66 -6.64 -20.30
N ILE A 599 -4.02 -5.47 -20.21
CA ILE A 599 -3.84 -4.55 -21.36
C ILE A 599 -3.05 -5.23 -22.49
N SER A 600 -1.95 -5.92 -22.15
CA SER A 600 -1.16 -6.66 -23.15
C SER A 600 -1.97 -7.77 -23.83
N GLY A 601 -2.89 -8.41 -23.11
CA GLY A 601 -3.81 -9.39 -23.66
C GLY A 601 -4.80 -8.82 -24.67
N LEU A 602 -5.26 -7.57 -24.49
CA LEU A 602 -6.18 -6.92 -25.42
C LEU A 602 -5.56 -6.68 -26.80
N ALA A 603 -4.26 -6.42 -26.88
CA ALA A 603 -3.55 -6.26 -28.16
C ALA A 603 -3.66 -7.50 -29.08
N LEU A 604 -3.84 -8.70 -28.51
CA LEU A 604 -4.06 -9.92 -29.29
C LEU A 604 -5.46 -10.00 -29.91
N LEU A 605 -6.45 -9.28 -29.37
CA LEU A 605 -7.81 -9.27 -29.90
C LEU A 605 -7.93 -8.50 -31.23
N VAL A 606 -6.96 -7.63 -31.56
CA VAL A 606 -6.85 -6.96 -32.87
C VAL A 606 -6.85 -7.97 -34.03
N PHE A 607 -6.31 -9.18 -33.82
CA PHE A 607 -6.31 -10.26 -34.82
C PHE A 607 -7.67 -10.95 -35.01
N LEU A 608 -8.59 -10.83 -34.04
CA LEU A 608 -9.96 -11.34 -34.13
C LEU A 608 -10.93 -10.37 -34.82
N LEU A 609 -10.55 -9.08 -34.93
CA LEU A 609 -11.36 -8.06 -35.60
C LEU A 609 -11.21 -8.13 -37.13
N PRO A 610 -12.34 -8.15 -37.88
CA PRO A 610 -12.32 -8.16 -39.33
C PRO A 610 -11.75 -6.84 -39.89
N ALA A 611 -11.06 -6.92 -41.02
CA ALA A 611 -10.40 -5.77 -41.64
C ALA A 611 -11.37 -4.67 -42.11
N ASP A 612 -12.65 -5.01 -42.34
CA ASP A 612 -13.69 -4.07 -42.73
C ASP A 612 -14.22 -3.20 -41.56
N SER A 613 -13.82 -3.49 -40.30
CA SER A 613 -14.23 -2.70 -39.14
C SER A 613 -13.25 -1.56 -38.88
N GLY A 614 -13.76 -0.31 -38.88
CA GLY A 614 -13.00 0.87 -38.45
C GLY A 614 -12.57 0.81 -36.98
N GLU A 615 -13.29 0.05 -36.15
CA GLU A 615 -13.00 -0.13 -34.72
C GLU A 615 -11.62 -0.78 -34.48
N LYS A 616 -11.06 -1.46 -35.48
CA LYS A 616 -9.76 -2.12 -35.42
C LYS A 616 -8.58 -1.15 -35.20
N ILE A 617 -8.77 0.14 -35.45
CA ILE A 617 -7.76 1.19 -35.20
C ILE A 617 -7.89 1.77 -33.78
N SER A 618 -9.05 1.58 -33.13
CA SER A 618 -9.39 2.13 -31.81
C SER A 618 -9.09 1.18 -30.62
N LEU A 619 -8.53 0.00 -30.91
CA LEU A 619 -8.10 -1.03 -29.96
C LEU A 619 -6.57 -1.20 -30.01
#